data_AF-A0A965AHC7-F1
#
_entry.id   AF-A0A965AHC7-F1
#
_cell.length_a   1.000
_cell.length_b   1.000
_cell.length_c   1.000
_cell.angle_alpha   90.00
_cell.angle_beta   90.00
_cell.angle_gamma   90.00
#
_symmetry.space_group_name_H-M   'P 1'
#
loop_
_entity.id
_entity.type
_entity.pdbx_description
1 polymer ?
#
loop_
_entity_poly.entity_id
_entity_poly.type
_entity_poly.pdbx_seq_one_letter_code
_entity_poly.pdbx_strand_id
1 'polypeptide(L)' 'NDTEGKINVFLDADVMAADTANFHPLVNDRTTAIAPADLKRFLRAGGHDPRIIDFSAASAEPDGK' A
#
# COMPACT_ATOMS: atom_id res chain seq x y z
N ASN A 1 -5.79 16.13 6.20
CA ASN A 1 -6.26 14.74 6.32
C ASN A 1 -7.48 14.57 5.42
N ASP A 2 -7.71 13.40 4.83
CA ASP A 2 -8.84 13.16 3.91
C ASP A 2 -10.12 12.79 4.67
N THR A 3 -10.75 13.80 5.29
CA THR A 3 -11.97 13.59 6.08
C THR A 3 -13.21 13.29 5.24
N GLU A 4 -13.15 13.58 3.93
CA GLU A 4 -14.26 13.37 2.99
C GLU A 4 -14.13 12.05 2.22
N GLY A 5 -13.07 11.26 2.48
CA GLY A 5 -12.86 9.95 1.84
C GLY A 5 -12.69 10.01 0.32
N LYS A 6 -12.08 11.09 -0.20
CA LYS A 6 -11.86 11.28 -1.64
C LYS A 6 -10.72 10.43 -2.18
N ILE A 7 -9.87 9.88 -1.31
CA ILE A 7 -8.69 9.10 -1.68
C ILE A 7 -9.00 7.61 -1.69
N ASN A 8 -8.70 6.97 -2.83
CA ASN A 8 -8.65 5.52 -2.96
C ASN A 8 -7.21 5.04 -2.78
N VAL A 9 -7.01 4.10 -1.85
CA VAL A 9 -5.69 3.57 -1.54
C VAL A 9 -5.49 2.23 -2.23
N PHE A 10 -4.42 2.14 -3.03
CA PHE A 10 -3.96 0.90 -3.66
C PHE A 10 -2.57 0.57 -3.14
N LEU A 11 -2.37 -0.68 -2.76
CA LEU A 11 -1.12 -1.19 -2.21
C LEU A 11 -0.59 -2.29 -3.10
N ASP A 12 0.71 -2.30 -3.33
CA ASP A 12 1.39 -3.34 -4.09
C ASP A 12 1.35 -4.68 -3.33
N ALA A 13 1.01 -5.77 -4.05
CA ALA A 13 1.01 -7.13 -3.53
C ALA A 13 2.37 -7.53 -2.94
N ASP A 14 3.48 -7.17 -3.58
CA ASP A 14 4.83 -7.56 -3.13
C ASP A 14 5.18 -6.88 -1.81
N VAL A 15 4.82 -5.60 -1.66
CA VAL A 15 4.98 -4.86 -0.40
C VAL A 15 4.11 -5.47 0.70
N MET A 16 2.92 -5.96 0.35
CA MET A 16 2.00 -6.59 1.30
C MET A 16 2.36 -8.03 1.69
N ALA A 17 3.26 -8.66 0.95
CA ALA A 17 3.81 -9.99 1.25
C ALA A 17 5.05 -9.93 2.16
N ALA A 18 5.68 -8.76 2.33
CA ALA A 18 6.86 -8.60 3.18
C ALA A 18 6.53 -8.69 4.69
N ASP A 19 7.52 -9.04 5.51
CA ASP A 19 7.36 -9.05 6.99
C ASP A 19 7.19 -7.64 7.57
N THR A 20 7.76 -6.64 6.93
CA THR A 20 7.75 -5.24 7.38
C THR A 20 7.77 -4.31 6.18
N ALA A 21 6.92 -3.28 6.23
CA ALA A 21 6.90 -2.17 5.29
C ALA A 21 7.38 -0.89 6.00
N ASN A 22 8.07 -0.02 5.24
CA ASN A 22 8.67 1.20 5.77
C ASN A 22 8.06 2.42 5.07
N PHE A 23 7.61 3.41 5.85
CA PHE A 23 7.03 4.64 5.35
C PHE A 23 7.54 5.86 6.14
N HIS A 24 7.53 7.02 5.50
CA HIS A 24 7.80 8.28 6.17
C HIS A 24 6.59 8.74 6.99
N PRO A 25 6.74 9.07 8.29
CA PRO A 25 5.63 9.50 9.14
C PRO A 25 5.29 10.96 8.90
N LEU A 26 4.81 11.28 7.70
CA LEU A 26 4.45 12.63 7.22
C LEU A 26 5.64 13.59 7.02
N VAL A 27 6.85 13.19 7.41
CA VAL A 27 8.11 13.91 7.22
C VAL A 27 9.20 12.95 6.73
N ASN A 28 9.98 13.37 5.74
CA ASN A 28 10.91 12.48 5.02
C ASN A 28 12.22 12.20 5.79
N ASP A 29 12.51 12.91 6.86
CA ASP A 29 13.71 12.76 7.69
C ASP A 29 13.60 11.62 8.73
N ARG A 30 12.48 10.88 8.73
CA ARG A 30 12.21 9.76 9.64
C ARG A 30 11.57 8.60 8.88
N THR A 31 11.75 7.39 9.41
CA THR A 31 11.15 6.17 8.86
C THR A 31 10.40 5.41 9.95
N THR A 32 9.19 4.96 9.64
CA THR A 32 8.35 4.11 10.50
C THR A 32 8.22 2.73 9.86
N ALA A 33 8.62 1.71 10.62
CA ALA A 33 8.40 0.30 10.28
C ALA A 33 7.02 -0.13 10.76
N ILE A 34 6.27 -0.85 9.93
CA ILE A 34 4.93 -1.36 10.24
C ILE A 34 4.71 -2.71 9.54
N ALA A 35 4.06 -3.66 10.23
CA ALA A 35 3.64 -4.89 9.59
C ALA A 35 2.53 -4.59 8.57
N PRO A 36 2.48 -5.24 7.38
CA PRO A 36 1.44 -4.98 6.39
C PRO A 36 0.00 -5.17 6.91
N ALA A 37 -0.19 -6.11 7.85
CA ALA A 37 -1.47 -6.31 8.52
C ALA A 37 -1.90 -5.07 9.32
N ASP A 38 -0.96 -4.45 10.05
CA ASP A 38 -1.22 -3.24 10.83
C ASP A 38 -1.37 -2.00 9.95
N LEU A 39 -0.67 -1.92 8.81
CA LEU A 39 -0.89 -0.87 7.82
C LEU A 39 -2.34 -0.90 7.30
N LYS A 40 -2.84 -2.08 6.93
CA LYS A 40 -4.24 -2.24 6.49
C LYS A 40 -5.22 -1.83 7.59
N ARG A 41 -4.94 -2.19 8.84
CA ARG A 41 -5.75 -1.78 10.01
C ARG A 41 -5.74 -0.26 10.21
N PHE A 42 -4.57 0.37 10.10
CA PHE A 42 -4.41 1.82 10.21
C PHE A 42 -5.21 2.57 9.14
N LEU A 43 -5.11 2.14 7.88
CA LEU A 43 -5.85 2.76 6.77
C LEU A 43 -7.37 2.65 6.96
N ARG A 44 -7.86 1.48 7.40
CA ARG A 44 -9.29 1.27 7.71
C ARG A 44 -9.78 2.13 8.86
N ALA A 45 -8.97 2.32 9.90
CA ALA A 45 -9.28 3.24 10.98
C ALA A 45 -9.35 4.71 10.51
N GLY A 46 -8.60 5.05 9.46
CA GLY A 46 -8.67 6.34 8.77
C GLY A 46 -9.84 6.51 7.79
N GLY A 47 -10.69 5.48 7.62
CA GLY A 47 -11.82 5.51 6.69
C GLY A 47 -11.51 5.03 5.27
N HIS A 48 -10.33 4.46 5.04
CA HIS A 48 -9.93 3.93 3.73
C HIS A 48 -9.95 2.40 3.71
N ASP A 49 -10.59 1.80 2.70
CA ASP A 49 -10.49 0.36 2.46
C ASP A 49 -9.45 0.08 1.35
N PRO A 50 -8.21 -0.32 1.70
CA PRO A 50 -7.14 -0.47 0.73
C PRO A 50 -7.34 -1.70 -0.16
N ARG A 51 -7.07 -1.53 -1.45
CA ARG A 51 -7.08 -2.61 -2.45
C ARG A 51 -5.67 -3.04 -2.77
N ILE A 52 -5.46 -4.34 -2.93
CA ILE A 52 -4.15 -4.88 -3.33
C ILE A 52 -4.11 -5.01 -4.85
N ILE A 53 -3.05 -4.49 -5.46
CA ILE A 53 -2.76 -4.66 -6.88
C ILE A 53 -1.47 -5.45 -7.01
N ASP A 54 -1.53 -6.50 -7.82
CA ASP A 54 -0.33 -7.19 -8.30
C ASP A 54 0.12 -6.54 -9.61
N PHE A 55 1.24 -5.82 -9.56
CA PHE A 55 1.82 -5.17 -10.73
C PHE A 55 2.67 -6.11 -11.58
N SER A 56 3.10 -7.26 -11.04
CA SER A 56 3.88 -8.26 -11.80
C SER A 56 3.02 -8.92 -12.88
N ALA A 57 1.73 -9.14 -12.59
CA ALA A 57 0.76 -9.68 -13.54
C ALA A 57 0.45 -8.72 -14.71
N ALA A 58 0.63 -7.41 -14.52
CA ALA A 58 0.35 -6.39 -15.53
C ALA A 58 1.51 -6.17 -16.53
N SER A 59 2.73 -6.56 -16.16
CA SER A 59 3.94 -6.41 -17.01
C SER A 59 4.23 -7.64 -17.88
N ALA A 60 3.37 -8.66 -17.89
CA ALA A 60 3.47 -9.76 -18.83
C ALA A 60 3.19 -9.22 -20.25
N GLU A 61 4.23 -8.89 -20.99
CA GLU A 61 4.14 -8.66 -22.44
C GLU A 61 3.45 -9.87 -23.07
N PRO A 62 2.48 -9.69 -23.99
CA PRO A 62 1.95 -10.82 -24.73
C PRO A 62 3.10 -11.47 -25.49
N ASP A 63 3.31 -12.75 -25.21
CA ASP A 63 4.28 -13.65 -25.85
C ASP A 63 4.52 -13.25 -27.31
N GLY A 64 5.74 -12.79 -27.60
CA GLY A 64 6.11 -12.31 -28.91
C GLY A 64 5.91 -13.40 -29.96
N LYS A 65 5.03 -13.13 -30.92
CA LYS A 65 4.93 -13.86 -32.18
C LYS A 65 4.75 -12.89 -33.35
#